data_AF-A0A952MRU0-F1
#
_entry.id   AF-A0A952MRU0-F1
#
_cell.length_a   1.000
_cell.length_b   1.000
_cell.length_c   1.000
_cell.angle_alpha   90.00
_cell.angle_beta   90.00
_cell.angle_gamma   90.00
#
_symmetry.space_group_name_H-M   'P 1'
#
loop_
_entity.id
_entity.type
_entity.pdbx_description
1 polymer ?
#
loop_
_entity_poly.entity_id
_entity_poly.type
_entity_poly.pdbx_seq_one_letter_code
_entity_poly.pdbx_strand_id
1 'polypeptide(L)'
;MRILFTAFFVVSIFWGCIAQSITDKKTTWSSVTLTDISNNSTIDLNSQFILDHNQTIKWVQRGGELTYTFDITNVSGQWSNTDEPGSIDCTVTINGLTGNIEFYRNNNGLEIKTNINRAGVNDMPFIFIISKVQINIP
;
A
#
# COMPACT_ATOMS: atom_id res chain seq x y z
N MET A 1 -28.91 22.30 57.08
CA MET A 1 -28.62 22.95 55.79
C MET A 1 -27.75 21.99 54.98
N ARG A 2 -28.34 21.24 54.05
CA ARG A 2 -27.66 20.22 53.24
C ARG A 2 -27.21 20.87 51.93
N ILE A 3 -25.90 20.97 51.71
CA ILE A 3 -25.32 21.48 50.44
C ILE A 3 -25.29 20.30 49.48
N LEU A 4 -26.10 20.37 48.42
CA LEU A 4 -26.20 19.33 47.40
C LEU A 4 -25.14 19.59 46.31
N PHE A 5 -24.27 18.61 46.12
CA PHE A 5 -23.31 18.50 45.03
C PHE A 5 -24.03 18.53 43.67
N THR A 6 -23.47 19.25 42.69
CA THR A 6 -23.72 18.96 41.28
C THR A 6 -22.36 18.89 40.58
N ALA A 7 -21.84 17.67 40.46
CA ALA A 7 -20.67 17.38 39.66
C ALA A 7 -21.10 17.41 38.18
N PHE A 8 -20.56 18.38 37.44
CA PHE A 8 -20.80 18.53 36.00
C PHE A 8 -19.95 17.48 35.27
N PHE A 9 -20.56 16.32 34.98
CA PHE A 9 -19.91 15.23 34.27
C PHE A 9 -19.88 15.57 32.77
N VAL A 10 -18.79 16.20 32.31
CA VAL A 10 -18.55 16.45 30.89
C VAL A 10 -18.16 15.12 30.24
N VAL A 11 -19.16 14.44 29.66
CA VAL A 11 -18.95 13.29 28.78
C VAL A 11 -18.37 13.81 27.47
N SER A 12 -17.04 13.85 27.39
CA SER A 12 -16.33 14.07 26.13
C SER A 12 -16.57 12.85 25.24
N ILE A 13 -17.52 12.96 24.31
CA ILE A 13 -17.74 11.97 23.26
C ILE A 13 -16.52 12.03 22.36
N PHE A 14 -15.55 11.14 22.59
CA PHE A 14 -14.48 10.89 21.65
C PHE A 14 -15.08 10.29 20.39
N TRP A 15 -15.42 11.14 19.42
CA TRP A 15 -15.61 10.70 18.04
C TRP A 15 -14.24 10.27 17.54
N GLY A 16 -13.92 8.99 17.75
CA GLY A 16 -12.85 8.33 17.01
C GLY A 16 -13.22 8.38 15.54
N CYS A 17 -12.71 9.37 14.82
CA CYS A 17 -12.60 9.29 13.38
C CYS A 17 -11.66 8.12 13.09
N ILE A 18 -12.23 6.94 12.86
CA ILE A 18 -11.46 5.81 12.33
C ILE A 18 -11.08 6.26 10.92
N ALA A 19 -9.87 6.78 10.76
CA ALA A 19 -9.31 7.09 9.46
C ALA A 19 -9.34 5.78 8.66
N GLN A 20 -10.17 5.72 7.62
CA GLN A 20 -10.23 4.56 6.73
C GLN A 20 -8.90 4.45 5.99
N SER A 21 -8.22 3.31 6.09
CA SER A 21 -6.98 3.07 5.36
C SER A 21 -7.30 2.75 3.90
N ILE A 22 -6.46 3.16 2.96
CA ILE A 22 -6.58 2.75 1.54
C ILE A 22 -6.48 1.23 1.37
N THR A 23 -5.96 0.53 2.39
CA THR A 23 -5.88 -0.92 2.40
C THR A 23 -7.17 -1.63 2.78
N ASP A 24 -8.13 -0.91 3.36
CA ASP A 24 -9.44 -1.44 3.74
C ASP A 24 -10.39 -1.55 2.54
N LYS A 25 -9.98 -1.01 1.38
CA LYS A 25 -10.73 -1.04 0.12
C LYS A 25 -9.90 -1.72 -0.94
N LYS A 26 -10.58 -2.33 -1.92
CA LYS A 26 -9.90 -2.82 -3.12
C LYS A 26 -9.38 -1.63 -3.92
N THR A 27 -8.07 -1.55 -4.07
CA THR A 27 -7.42 -0.43 -4.77
C THR A 27 -6.53 -0.96 -5.88
N THR A 28 -6.54 -0.29 -7.03
CA THR A 28 -5.72 -0.63 -8.20
C THR A 28 -4.79 0.53 -8.54
N TRP A 29 -3.49 0.26 -8.63
CA TRP A 29 -2.47 1.21 -9.05
C TRP A 29 -1.91 0.77 -10.39
N SER A 30 -1.89 1.66 -11.37
CA SER A 30 -1.37 1.38 -12.71
C SER A 30 -0.06 2.12 -12.93
N SER A 31 0.90 1.44 -13.54
CA SER A 31 2.16 1.99 -14.03
C SER A 31 2.36 1.62 -15.49
N VAL A 32 3.10 2.46 -16.21
CA VAL A 32 3.55 2.22 -17.60
C VAL A 32 5.04 1.92 -17.67
N THR A 33 5.80 2.26 -16.63
CA THR A 33 7.25 2.06 -16.57
C THR A 33 7.66 1.44 -15.24
N LEU A 34 8.81 0.78 -15.24
CA LEU A 34 9.52 0.41 -14.03
C LEU A 34 11.00 0.74 -14.16
N THR A 35 11.64 1.01 -13.04
CA THR A 35 13.09 1.13 -12.92
C THR A 35 13.62 -0.05 -12.12
N ASP A 36 14.56 -0.78 -12.69
CA ASP A 36 15.33 -1.81 -12.00
C ASP A 36 16.50 -1.15 -11.26
N ILE A 37 16.46 -1.18 -9.93
CA ILE A 37 17.45 -0.52 -9.08
C ILE A 37 18.82 -1.20 -9.20
N SER A 38 18.88 -2.50 -9.56
CA SER A 38 20.13 -3.25 -9.62
C SER A 38 21.08 -2.72 -10.70
N ASN A 39 20.54 -2.17 -11.78
CA ASN A 39 21.28 -1.69 -12.94
C ASN A 39 20.86 -0.28 -13.39
N ASN A 40 19.91 0.34 -12.69
CA ASN A 40 19.34 1.65 -12.98
C ASN A 40 18.72 1.76 -14.39
N SER A 41 18.25 0.64 -14.95
CA SER A 41 17.58 0.62 -16.24
C SER A 41 16.08 0.90 -16.08
N THR A 42 15.51 1.65 -17.03
CA THR A 42 14.07 1.88 -17.11
C THR A 42 13.49 1.05 -18.24
N ILE A 43 12.39 0.36 -17.94
CA ILE A 43 11.72 -0.59 -18.83
C ILE A 43 10.26 -0.16 -18.98
N ASP A 44 9.79 -0.08 -20.22
CA ASP A 44 8.37 0.11 -20.52
C ASP A 44 7.64 -1.20 -20.22
N LEU A 45 6.83 -1.19 -19.16
CA LEU A 45 6.04 -2.34 -18.73
C LEU A 45 4.73 -1.88 -18.11
N ASN A 46 3.65 -2.03 -18.88
CA ASN A 46 2.30 -1.85 -18.37
C ASN A 46 2.06 -2.84 -17.22
N SER A 47 1.90 -2.28 -16.03
CA SER A 47 1.76 -3.00 -14.77
C SER A 47 0.55 -2.50 -14.01
N GLN A 48 -0.15 -3.42 -13.33
CA GLN A 48 -1.19 -3.09 -12.38
C GLN A 48 -0.91 -3.81 -11.07
N PHE A 49 -0.93 -3.07 -9.97
CA PHE A 49 -0.97 -3.61 -8.62
C PHE A 49 -2.41 -3.55 -8.15
N ILE A 50 -2.95 -4.65 -7.66
CA ILE A 50 -4.32 -4.75 -7.14
C ILE A 50 -4.22 -5.23 -5.70
N LEU A 51 -4.49 -4.35 -4.75
CA LEU A 51 -4.59 -4.68 -3.32
C LEU A 51 -6.02 -5.06 -3.03
N ASP A 52 -6.22 -6.30 -2.57
CA ASP A 52 -7.53 -6.82 -2.18
C ASP A 52 -7.59 -6.90 -0.66
N HIS A 53 -8.17 -5.86 -0.03
CA HIS A 53 -8.57 -5.81 1.38
C HIS A 53 -7.55 -6.37 2.39
N ASN A 54 -6.41 -5.70 2.58
CA ASN A 54 -5.29 -6.11 3.48
C ASN A 54 -4.78 -7.57 3.32
N GLN A 55 -5.26 -8.34 2.34
CA GLN A 55 -5.00 -9.78 2.27
C GLN A 55 -4.00 -10.13 1.19
N THR A 56 -4.20 -9.62 -0.03
CA THR A 56 -3.35 -9.98 -1.17
C THR A 56 -3.01 -8.77 -2.02
N ILE A 57 -1.82 -8.78 -2.60
CA ILE A 57 -1.43 -7.88 -3.69
C ILE A 57 -1.26 -8.73 -4.94
N LYS A 58 -1.94 -8.37 -6.03
CA LYS A 58 -1.70 -8.95 -7.35
C LYS A 58 -0.93 -7.98 -8.21
N TRP A 59 0.20 -8.40 -8.74
CA TRP A 59 0.94 -7.65 -9.76
C TRP A 59 0.69 -8.28 -11.12
N VAL A 60 -0.10 -7.59 -11.93
CA VAL A 60 -0.46 -7.98 -13.30
C VAL A 60 0.45 -7.23 -14.26
N GLN A 61 1.08 -7.94 -15.19
CA GLN A 61 1.96 -7.39 -16.22
C GLN A 61 1.44 -7.72 -17.62
N ARG A 62 1.86 -6.94 -18.61
CA ARG A 62 1.62 -7.22 -20.05
C ARG A 62 0.14 -7.47 -20.36
N GLY A 63 -0.76 -6.71 -19.72
CA GLY A 63 -2.20 -6.84 -19.92
C GLY A 63 -2.82 -8.15 -19.38
N GLY A 64 -2.12 -8.91 -18.53
CA GLY A 64 -2.66 -10.13 -17.91
C GLY A 64 -1.84 -11.39 -18.15
N GLU A 65 -0.89 -11.38 -19.08
CA GLU A 65 -0.11 -12.57 -19.45
C GLU A 65 0.73 -13.12 -18.30
N LEU A 66 1.21 -12.24 -17.42
CA LEU A 66 1.99 -12.62 -16.26
C LEU A 66 1.41 -11.95 -15.02
N THR A 67 1.07 -12.77 -14.03
CA THR A 67 0.47 -12.30 -12.77
C THR A 67 1.20 -12.95 -11.59
N TYR A 68 1.67 -12.10 -10.67
CA TYR A 68 2.18 -12.53 -9.37
C TYR A 68 1.12 -12.26 -8.31
N THR A 69 0.91 -13.22 -7.41
CA THR A 69 0.06 -13.02 -6.22
C THR A 69 0.94 -13.09 -4.99
N PHE A 70 0.86 -12.04 -4.19
CA PHE A 70 1.60 -11.87 -2.96
C PHE A 70 0.61 -11.94 -1.80
N ASP A 71 0.84 -12.86 -0.87
CA ASP A 71 0.07 -12.93 0.36
C ASP A 71 0.64 -11.92 1.35
N ILE A 72 -0.21 -11.06 1.90
CA ILE A 72 0.20 -10.05 2.87
C ILE A 72 0.23 -10.69 4.25
N THR A 73 1.38 -10.63 4.92
CA THR A 73 1.55 -11.15 6.28
C THR A 73 1.52 -10.04 7.33
N ASN A 74 1.87 -8.81 6.95
CA ASN A 74 1.81 -7.64 7.81
C ASN A 74 1.63 -6.37 6.99
N VAL A 75 0.89 -5.41 7.55
CA VAL A 75 0.73 -4.06 6.99
C VAL A 75 1.21 -3.07 8.05
N SER A 76 2.11 -2.18 7.67
CA SER A 76 2.59 -1.11 8.55
C SER A 76 2.35 0.26 7.92
N GLY A 77 1.98 1.22 8.77
CA GLY A 77 1.53 2.55 8.36
C GLY A 77 0.01 2.64 8.18
N GLN A 78 -0.45 3.87 8.01
CA GLN A 78 -1.83 4.20 7.64
C GLN A 78 -1.78 5.34 6.64
N TRP A 79 -2.52 5.18 5.54
CA TRP A 79 -2.60 6.21 4.52
C TRP A 79 -4.05 6.35 4.09
N SER A 80 -4.67 7.48 4.43
CA SER A 80 -6.10 7.70 4.25
C SER A 80 -6.45 8.37 2.93
N ASN A 81 -5.50 9.09 2.33
CA ASN A 81 -5.70 9.83 1.08
C ASN A 81 -4.48 9.68 0.17
N THR A 82 -4.64 8.97 -0.95
CA THR A 82 -3.56 8.73 -1.93
C THR A 82 -3.10 9.98 -2.68
N ASP A 83 -3.80 11.10 -2.56
CA ASP A 83 -3.39 12.37 -3.16
C ASP A 83 -2.44 13.19 -2.26
N GLU A 84 -2.41 12.87 -0.97
CA GLU A 84 -1.52 13.48 0.02
C GLU A 84 -0.26 12.62 0.24
N PRO A 85 0.88 13.23 0.65
CA PRO A 85 2.06 12.48 1.04
C PRO A 85 1.75 11.44 2.13
N GLY A 86 2.33 10.25 1.99
CA GLY A 86 2.11 9.14 2.90
C GLY A 86 2.69 7.84 2.36
N SER A 87 2.70 6.81 3.20
CA SER A 87 3.20 5.48 2.83
C SER A 87 2.42 4.38 3.53
N ILE A 88 2.33 3.23 2.85
CA ILE A 88 1.98 1.94 3.44
C ILE A 88 3.01 0.93 2.98
N ASP A 89 3.50 0.18 3.94
CA ASP A 89 4.46 -0.88 3.73
C ASP A 89 3.78 -2.22 4.01
N CYS A 90 3.77 -3.10 3.01
CA CYS A 90 3.21 -4.44 3.10
C CYS A 90 4.35 -5.46 3.13
N THR A 91 4.47 -6.19 4.23
CA THR A 91 5.28 -7.42 4.26
C THR A 91 4.52 -8.52 3.53
N VAL A 92 5.16 -9.15 2.57
CA VAL A 92 4.52 -10.13 1.70
C VAL A 92 5.30 -11.42 1.57
N THR A 93 4.60 -12.49 1.20
CA THR A 93 5.18 -13.77 0.80
C THR A 93 4.74 -14.20 -0.59
N ILE A 94 5.64 -14.83 -1.34
CA ILE A 94 5.37 -15.44 -2.65
C ILE A 94 6.26 -16.67 -2.87
N ASN A 95 5.67 -17.83 -3.15
CA ASN A 95 6.41 -19.07 -3.41
C ASN A 95 7.49 -19.39 -2.34
N GLY A 96 7.19 -19.12 -1.06
CA GLY A 96 8.11 -19.32 0.07
C GLY A 96 9.21 -18.24 0.23
N LEU A 97 9.22 -17.22 -0.62
CA LEU A 97 10.05 -16.03 -0.48
C LEU A 97 9.33 -14.97 0.33
N THR A 98 10.08 -14.17 1.08
CA THR A 98 9.54 -13.05 1.86
C THR A 98 10.12 -11.75 1.32
N GLY A 99 9.32 -10.70 1.36
CA GLY A 99 9.75 -9.39 0.93
C GLY A 99 8.80 -8.28 1.37
N ASN A 100 8.96 -7.15 0.71
CA ASN A 100 8.24 -5.93 0.98
C ASN A 100 7.68 -5.33 -0.32
N ILE A 101 6.46 -4.81 -0.24
CA ILE A 101 5.89 -3.92 -1.26
C ILE A 101 5.49 -2.62 -0.55
N GLU A 102 6.17 -1.53 -0.88
CA GLU A 102 5.90 -0.20 -0.34
C GLU A 102 5.09 0.59 -1.36
N PHE A 103 3.97 1.16 -0.94
CA PHE A 103 3.22 2.18 -1.66
C PHE A 103 3.53 3.52 -1.01
N TYR A 104 4.00 4.50 -1.78
CA TYR A 104 4.48 5.76 -1.21
C TYR A 104 4.23 6.93 -2.14
N ARG A 105 3.77 8.05 -1.58
CA ARG A 105 3.71 9.35 -2.28
C ARG A 105 4.58 10.37 -1.56
N ASN A 106 5.27 11.16 -2.37
CA ASN A 106 5.94 12.39 -1.95
C ASN A 106 5.67 13.53 -2.92
N ASN A 107 6.41 14.62 -2.75
CA ASN A 107 6.31 15.80 -3.60
C ASN A 107 6.71 15.55 -5.07
N ASN A 108 7.45 14.47 -5.35
CA ASN A 108 7.93 14.11 -6.68
C ASN A 108 6.98 13.15 -7.42
N GLY A 109 6.10 12.45 -6.70
CA GLY A 109 5.12 11.56 -7.31
C GLY A 109 4.65 10.44 -6.40
N LEU A 110 3.94 9.50 -7.02
CA LEU A 110 3.43 8.28 -6.42
C LEU A 110 4.22 7.08 -6.97
N GLU A 111 4.78 6.28 -6.08
CA GLU A 111 5.64 5.16 -6.41
C GLU A 111 5.16 3.87 -5.71
N ILE A 112 5.46 2.74 -6.35
CA ILE A 112 5.45 1.43 -5.70
C ILE A 112 6.87 0.88 -5.76
N LYS A 113 7.39 0.40 -4.63
CA LYS A 113 8.70 -0.24 -4.56
C LYS A 113 8.54 -1.69 -4.15
N THR A 114 9.23 -2.58 -4.84
CA THR A 114 9.27 -4.00 -4.50
C THR A 114 10.66 -4.36 -4.00
N ASN A 115 10.72 -5.23 -2.99
CA ASN A 115 11.94 -5.80 -2.47
C ASN A 115 11.67 -7.23 -2.02
N ILE A 116 11.84 -8.18 -2.94
CA ILE A 116 11.57 -9.60 -2.69
C ILE A 116 12.90 -10.34 -2.62
N ASN A 117 13.20 -10.93 -1.47
CA ASN A 117 14.50 -11.54 -1.25
C ASN A 117 14.48 -13.06 -1.51
N ARG A 118 15.48 -13.53 -2.24
CA ARG A 118 15.80 -14.96 -2.42
C ARG A 118 17.25 -15.19 -2.00
N ALA A 119 17.44 -16.03 -0.98
CA ALA A 119 18.77 -16.39 -0.48
C ALA A 119 19.69 -15.17 -0.18
N GLY A 120 19.11 -14.08 0.34
CA GLY A 120 19.85 -12.84 0.68
C GLY A 120 20.07 -11.87 -0.49
N VAL A 121 19.59 -12.19 -1.69
CA VAL A 121 19.62 -11.29 -2.86
C VAL A 121 18.21 -10.77 -3.14
N ASN A 122 18.06 -9.47 -3.40
CA ASN A 122 16.79 -8.90 -3.83
C ASN A 122 16.55 -9.27 -5.31
N ASP A 123 15.59 -10.17 -5.54
CA ASP A 123 15.21 -10.75 -6.83
C ASP A 123 14.25 -9.83 -7.60
N MET A 124 13.59 -8.89 -6.91
CA MET A 124 12.66 -7.93 -7.50
C MET A 124 12.89 -6.50 -6.99
N PRO A 125 14.06 -5.88 -7.24
CA PRO A 125 14.41 -4.54 -6.78
C PRO A 125 13.82 -3.47 -7.72
N PHE A 126 12.50 -3.40 -7.84
CA PHE A 126 11.83 -2.54 -8.83
C PHE A 126 11.16 -1.32 -8.19
N ILE A 127 11.19 -0.20 -8.90
CA ILE A 127 10.40 1.00 -8.60
C ILE A 127 9.44 1.24 -9.76
N PHE A 128 8.15 1.42 -9.47
CA PHE A 128 7.10 1.72 -10.44
C PHE A 128 6.61 3.14 -10.22
N ILE A 129 6.57 3.94 -11.29
CA ILE A 129 6.00 5.28 -11.26
C ILE A 129 4.52 5.18 -11.59
N ILE A 130 3.67 5.47 -10.61
CA ILE A 130 2.23 5.26 -10.74
C ILE A 130 1.58 6.39 -11.52
N SER A 131 0.90 6.04 -12.61
CA SER A 131 0.20 6.97 -13.49
C SER A 131 -1.30 7.10 -13.16
N LYS A 132 -1.88 6.09 -12.50
CA LYS A 132 -3.30 6.08 -12.13
C LYS A 132 -3.58 5.26 -10.88
N VAL A 133 -4.47 5.77 -10.03
CA VAL A 133 -5.05 5.05 -8.88
C VAL A 133 -6.55 4.94 -9.08
N GLN A 134 -7.11 3.77 -8.80
CA GLN A 134 -8.54 3.52 -8.80
C GLN A 134 -8.94 2.80 -7.52
N ILE A 135 -9.76 3.46 -6.71
CA ILE A 135 -10.34 2.89 -5.49
C ILE A 135 -11.72 2.33 -5.86
N ASN A 136 -11.89 1.02 -5.71
CA ASN A 136 -13.17 0.38 -5.95
C ASN A 136 -13.98 0.42 -4.65
N ILE A 137 -15.04 1.22 -4.67
CA ILE A 137 -16.04 1.25 -3.59
C ILE A 137 -17.03 0.12 -3.88
N PRO A 138 -17.31 -0.78 -2.91
CA PRO A 138 -18.30 -1.84 -3.07
C PRO A 138 -19.72 -1.29 -3.28
#